data_AF-A0A971KQ72-F1
#
_entry.id   AF-A0A971KQ72-F1
#
_cell.length_a   1.000
_cell.length_b   1.000
_cell.length_c   1.000
_cell.angle_alpha   90.00
_cell.angle_beta   90.00
_cell.angle_gamma   90.00
#
_symmetry.space_group_name_H-M   'P 1'
#
loop_
_entity.id
_entity.type
_entity.pdbx_description
1 polymer ?
#
loop_
_entity_poly.entity_id
_entity_poly.type
_entity_poly.pdbx_seq_one_letter_code
_entity_poly.pdbx_strand_id
1 'polypeptide(L)'
;MRIKRFVGQTMQEAVAKMRAEFGSDAVILQTKEARNRGLRRFFFPAPAEVVAVLDKSLSSRGSKDTGPVSGRRGRPSTFEQELKRSGHRWQQETAAPGETPGITVPSRKVTELYRAQHKPGGDAGPFPASLGEISEPINGASSKTNAAEIPSQLQPLVNLLRDADVEERLAVSLVRCVAAELGPQAEDPGLAAEALRNKIASIVRVEEPWQLTDEPEIVALVGPTGVGKTTTIAKIAANYALLSDKKVGLITMDTYRVAAVEQLQTYADMIDIPIVVAVAAKDLQEAVEQQLQHCDLVLVDTAGRSQKNTEELRELSRIFDGSPLTQVHLVLSAATRYRDLADIIRRFSVLSPTHLIYTKLDETSAYGSLLNGYALAKKPLSFITDGQEVPEHIEVATGTRISDLIMGRVSL
;
A
#
# COMPACT_ATOMS: atom_id res chain seq x y z
N MET A 1 -12.86 -20.66 30.21
CA MET A 1 -11.65 -19.82 30.14
C MET A 1 -10.87 -19.92 31.46
N ARG A 2 -9.66 -20.47 31.46
CA ARG A 2 -8.74 -20.47 32.62
C ARG A 2 -7.51 -19.61 32.28
N ILE A 3 -7.27 -18.54 33.03
CA ILE A 3 -6.10 -17.66 32.84
C ILE A 3 -5.11 -17.92 33.98
N LYS A 4 -3.83 -18.13 33.68
CA LYS A 4 -2.78 -18.33 34.69
C LYS A 4 -1.45 -17.76 34.23
N ARG A 5 -0.64 -17.36 35.22
CA ARG A 5 0.72 -16.87 35.04
C ARG A 5 1.74 -17.96 35.36
N PHE A 6 2.73 -18.11 34.50
CA PHE A 6 3.85 -19.04 34.57
C PHE A 6 5.17 -18.27 34.63
N VAL A 7 6.09 -18.69 35.49
CA VAL A 7 7.39 -18.01 35.67
C VAL A 7 8.54 -19.02 35.52
N GLY A 8 9.55 -18.66 34.73
CA GLY A 8 10.75 -19.44 34.48
C GLY A 8 12.00 -18.57 34.55
N GLN A 9 13.18 -19.19 34.73
CA GLN A 9 14.46 -18.48 34.65
C GLN A 9 14.73 -18.01 33.21
N THR A 10 14.13 -18.67 32.22
CA THR A 10 14.12 -18.27 30.81
C THR A 10 12.70 -18.31 30.26
N MET A 11 12.48 -17.63 29.12
CA MET A 11 11.19 -17.69 28.41
C MET A 11 10.82 -19.11 28.02
N GLN A 12 11.80 -19.91 27.58
CA GLN A 12 11.62 -21.32 27.23
C GLN A 12 11.11 -22.14 28.43
N GLU A 13 11.64 -21.92 29.62
CA GLU A 13 11.19 -22.61 30.84
C GLU A 13 9.76 -22.19 31.24
N ALA A 14 9.44 -20.89 31.12
CA ALA A 14 8.10 -20.38 31.41
C ALA A 14 7.05 -20.96 30.44
N VAL A 15 7.38 -21.05 29.15
CA VAL A 15 6.54 -21.67 28.12
C VAL A 15 6.44 -23.19 28.31
N ALA A 16 7.53 -23.87 28.70
CA ALA A 16 7.51 -25.30 28.99
C ALA A 16 6.58 -25.64 30.17
N LYS A 17 6.64 -24.85 31.26
CA LYS A 17 5.71 -24.99 32.40
C LYS A 17 4.26 -24.74 31.99
N MET A 18 4.03 -23.73 31.15
CA MET A 18 2.71 -23.46 30.60
C MET A 18 2.19 -24.65 29.79
N ARG A 19 2.99 -25.18 28.85
CA ARG A 19 2.61 -26.34 28.02
C ARG A 19 2.38 -27.61 28.83
N ALA A 20 3.18 -27.84 29.88
CA ALA A 20 3.02 -28.99 30.77
C ALA A 20 1.68 -28.96 31.52
N GLU A 21 1.16 -27.77 31.85
CA GLU A 21 -0.10 -27.64 32.61
C GLU A 21 -1.33 -27.41 31.71
N PHE A 22 -1.21 -26.56 30.69
CA PHE A 22 -2.34 -26.15 29.83
C PHE A 22 -2.40 -26.94 28.51
N GLY A 23 -1.40 -27.76 28.21
CA GLY A 23 -1.28 -28.48 26.94
C GLY A 23 -0.77 -27.62 25.79
N SER A 24 -0.67 -28.20 24.60
CA SER A 24 -0.27 -27.48 23.37
C SER A 24 -1.27 -26.41 22.92
N ASP A 25 -2.52 -26.50 23.38
CA ASP A 25 -3.63 -25.64 22.92
C ASP A 25 -3.75 -24.34 23.73
N ALA A 26 -2.75 -24.03 24.56
CA ALA A 26 -2.71 -22.83 25.38
C ALA A 26 -2.33 -21.60 24.54
N VAL A 27 -3.11 -20.53 24.65
CA VAL A 27 -2.81 -19.25 23.98
C VAL A 27 -2.11 -18.32 24.96
N ILE A 28 -0.93 -17.82 24.60
CA ILE A 28 -0.18 -16.84 25.40
C ILE A 28 -0.78 -15.45 25.15
N LEU A 29 -1.25 -14.81 26.22
CA LEU A 29 -1.81 -13.46 26.17
C LEU A 29 -0.74 -12.39 26.33
N GLN A 30 0.26 -12.66 27.17
CA GLN A 30 1.28 -11.68 27.51
C GLN A 30 2.57 -12.36 27.94
N THR A 31 3.70 -11.83 27.50
CA THR A 31 5.03 -12.19 28.00
C THR A 31 5.74 -10.97 28.56
N LYS A 32 6.44 -11.14 29.69
CA LYS A 32 7.24 -10.07 30.29
C LYS A 32 8.54 -10.64 30.81
N GLU A 33 9.65 -9.99 30.47
CA GLU A 33 10.92 -10.24 31.14
C GLU A 33 11.00 -9.35 32.39
N ALA A 34 11.23 -9.96 33.56
CA ALA A 34 11.46 -9.20 34.77
C ALA A 34 12.75 -8.39 34.65
N ARG A 35 12.87 -7.26 35.34
CA ARG A 35 14.15 -6.53 35.46
C ARG A 35 14.79 -6.88 36.81
N ASN A 36 15.96 -7.52 36.81
CA ASN A 36 16.74 -7.70 38.03
C ASN A 36 17.19 -6.32 38.55
N ARG A 37 16.89 -6.00 39.83
CA ARG A 37 17.35 -4.77 40.50
C ARG A 37 18.66 -5.04 41.27
N GLY A 38 19.61 -4.10 41.20
CA GLY A 38 20.89 -4.11 41.91
C GLY A 38 22.00 -4.93 41.24
N LEU A 39 23.13 -5.15 41.95
CA LEU A 39 24.32 -5.89 41.48
C LEU A 39 24.02 -7.31 40.95
N ARG A 40 22.83 -7.86 41.25
CA ARG A 40 22.34 -9.14 40.72
C ARG A 40 22.24 -9.21 39.19
N ARG A 41 22.20 -8.07 38.47
CA ARG A 41 22.22 -8.02 37.00
C ARG A 41 23.51 -8.63 36.40
N PHE A 42 24.61 -8.65 37.15
CA PHE A 42 25.90 -9.14 36.66
C PHE A 42 26.09 -10.65 36.82
N PHE A 43 25.26 -11.31 37.63
CA PHE A 43 25.47 -12.72 38.00
C PHE A 43 24.32 -13.66 37.59
N PHE A 44 23.11 -13.15 37.33
CA PHE A 44 21.96 -13.99 36.97
C PHE A 44 21.04 -13.35 35.93
N PRO A 45 20.58 -14.10 34.91
CA PRO A 45 19.57 -13.63 33.95
C PRO A 45 18.24 -13.35 34.67
N ALA A 46 17.44 -12.45 34.11
CA ALA A 46 16.18 -12.06 34.73
C ALA A 46 15.05 -13.04 34.36
N PRO A 47 14.19 -13.43 35.31
CA PRO A 47 13.17 -14.44 35.06
C PRO A 47 12.10 -13.93 34.07
N ALA A 48 11.57 -14.82 33.26
CA ALA A 48 10.51 -14.56 32.31
C ALA A 48 9.15 -14.97 32.87
N GLU A 49 8.14 -14.15 32.64
CA GLU A 49 6.74 -14.39 33.00
C GLU A 49 5.90 -14.55 31.73
N VAL A 50 5.06 -15.58 31.69
CA VAL A 50 4.10 -15.89 30.61
C VAL A 50 2.70 -15.97 31.20
N VAL A 51 1.76 -15.18 30.71
CA VAL A 51 0.34 -15.28 31.05
C VAL A 51 -0.38 -15.97 29.90
N ALA A 52 -1.04 -17.08 30.19
CA ALA A 52 -1.71 -17.89 29.19
C ALA A 52 -3.17 -18.15 29.54
N VAL A 53 -3.98 -18.41 28.52
CA VAL A 53 -5.38 -18.80 28.64
C VAL A 53 -5.63 -20.16 28.01
N LEU A 54 -6.43 -20.98 28.69
CA LEU A 54 -7.00 -22.21 28.13
C LEU A 54 -8.51 -22.03 27.91
N ASP A 55 -8.94 -22.12 26.66
CA ASP A 55 -10.35 -22.14 26.25
C ASP A 55 -10.68 -23.46 25.57
N LYS A 56 -11.58 -24.25 26.19
CA LYS A 56 -11.98 -25.57 25.69
C LYS A 56 -12.87 -25.50 24.43
N SER A 57 -13.26 -24.30 23.99
CA SER A 57 -14.02 -24.11 22.74
C SER A 57 -13.14 -24.05 21.49
N LEU A 58 -11.82 -23.83 21.64
CA LEU A 58 -10.89 -23.66 20.51
C LEU A 58 -10.15 -24.94 20.09
N SER A 59 -10.14 -25.99 20.91
CA SER A 59 -9.36 -27.22 20.67
C SER A 59 -10.07 -28.30 19.83
N SER A 60 -11.26 -28.04 19.30
CA SER A 60 -12.02 -29.04 18.51
C SER A 60 -11.81 -28.99 16.98
N ARG A 61 -10.92 -28.13 16.47
CA ARG A 61 -10.69 -27.97 15.01
C ARG A 61 -9.34 -28.44 14.47
N GLY A 62 -8.49 -29.09 15.27
CA GLY A 62 -7.16 -29.50 14.81
C GLY A 62 -6.74 -30.90 15.26
N SER A 63 -7.27 -31.95 14.62
CA SER A 63 -6.63 -33.27 14.58
C SER A 63 -7.32 -34.23 13.61
N LYS A 64 -6.61 -34.56 12.52
CA LYS A 64 -6.65 -35.75 11.64
C LYS A 64 -5.92 -35.36 10.34
N ASP A 65 -4.99 -36.08 9.76
CA ASP A 65 -4.36 -37.38 10.00
C ASP A 65 -3.14 -37.42 9.04
N THR A 66 -1.97 -37.89 9.47
CA THR A 66 -0.75 -37.96 8.62
C THR A 66 -0.55 -39.37 8.09
N GLY A 67 -0.67 -39.55 6.78
CA GLY A 67 -0.26 -40.77 6.07
C GLY A 67 -0.21 -40.54 4.54
N PRO A 68 0.73 -41.16 3.79
CA PRO A 68 1.02 -40.76 2.42
C PRO A 68 0.13 -41.49 1.41
N VAL A 69 -0.54 -40.77 0.50
CA VAL A 69 -1.22 -41.40 -0.65
C VAL A 69 -1.09 -40.53 -1.90
N SER A 70 -0.61 -41.19 -2.95
CA SER A 70 -0.49 -40.77 -4.33
C SER A 70 -1.84 -40.50 -5.02
N GLY A 71 -1.81 -39.56 -5.97
CA GLY A 71 -2.71 -39.42 -7.13
C GLY A 71 -4.20 -39.72 -6.94
N ARG A 72 -5.02 -38.66 -6.82
CA ARG A 72 -6.43 -38.67 -7.27
C ARG A 72 -6.94 -37.25 -7.55
N ARG A 73 -7.67 -37.13 -8.66
CA ARG A 73 -8.33 -35.93 -9.20
C ARG A 73 -9.15 -35.18 -8.14
N GLY A 74 -9.08 -33.86 -8.21
CA GLY A 74 -9.56 -32.92 -7.20
C GLY A 74 -11.03 -33.07 -6.80
N ARG A 75 -11.26 -33.03 -5.48
CA ARG A 75 -12.54 -32.60 -4.90
C ARG A 75 -12.51 -31.08 -4.79
N PRO A 76 -13.63 -30.38 -5.05
CA PRO A 76 -13.69 -28.95 -4.83
C PRO A 76 -13.41 -28.65 -3.35
N SER A 77 -12.57 -27.65 -3.11
CA SER A 77 -12.16 -27.23 -1.77
C SER A 77 -13.37 -26.80 -0.95
N THR A 78 -13.26 -26.91 0.37
CA THR A 78 -14.25 -26.53 1.37
C THR A 78 -14.76 -25.09 1.16
N PHE A 79 -13.94 -24.25 0.54
CA PHE A 79 -14.24 -22.87 0.13
C PHE A 79 -15.31 -22.77 -0.96
N GLU A 80 -15.28 -23.63 -2.00
CA GLU A 80 -16.32 -23.68 -3.03
C GLU A 80 -17.69 -24.05 -2.44
N GLN A 81 -17.69 -24.85 -1.37
CA GLN A 81 -18.90 -25.25 -0.64
C GLN A 81 -19.36 -24.17 0.34
N GLU A 82 -18.45 -23.40 0.94
CA GLU A 82 -18.77 -22.25 1.80
C GLU A 82 -19.28 -21.05 0.98
N LEU A 83 -18.71 -20.78 -0.19
CA LEU A 83 -19.23 -19.79 -1.16
C LEU A 83 -20.63 -20.15 -1.68
N LYS A 84 -20.94 -21.43 -1.84
CA LYS A 84 -22.28 -21.90 -2.21
C LYS A 84 -23.25 -21.88 -1.04
N ARG A 85 -22.76 -22.02 0.20
CA ARG A 85 -23.57 -22.01 1.44
C ARG A 85 -23.88 -20.61 1.96
N SER A 86 -23.08 -19.60 1.62
CA SER A 86 -23.30 -18.21 2.03
C SER A 86 -24.52 -17.53 1.37
N GLY A 87 -25.21 -18.21 0.44
CA GLY A 87 -26.55 -17.81 0.01
C GLY A 87 -26.65 -16.48 -0.75
N HIS A 88 -25.54 -15.82 -1.06
CA HIS A 88 -25.53 -14.67 -1.96
C HIS A 88 -25.69 -15.13 -3.41
N ARG A 89 -26.95 -15.38 -3.74
CA ARG A 89 -27.43 -15.47 -5.11
C ARG A 89 -27.18 -14.10 -5.74
N TRP A 90 -26.30 -14.03 -6.74
CA TRP A 90 -26.21 -12.89 -7.65
C TRP A 90 -27.55 -12.75 -8.39
N GLN A 91 -28.53 -12.13 -7.75
CA GLN A 91 -29.65 -11.52 -8.44
C GLN A 91 -29.22 -10.11 -8.81
N GLN A 92 -29.43 -9.76 -10.08
CA GLN A 92 -29.37 -8.39 -10.56
C GLN A 92 -30.37 -7.56 -9.76
N GLU A 93 -29.94 -6.91 -8.69
CA GLU A 93 -30.71 -5.84 -8.07
C GLU A 93 -30.37 -4.55 -8.81
N THR A 94 -31.35 -4.08 -9.59
CA THR A 94 -31.39 -2.73 -10.13
C THR A 94 -31.44 -1.74 -8.96
N ALA A 95 -30.39 -0.96 -8.77
CA ALA A 95 -30.29 0.05 -7.72
C ALA A 95 -31.36 1.15 -7.88
N ALA A 96 -31.88 1.63 -6.75
CA ALA A 96 -32.72 2.82 -6.68
C ALA A 96 -31.88 4.10 -6.93
N PRO A 97 -32.48 5.21 -7.40
CA PRO A 97 -31.72 6.42 -7.74
C PRO A 97 -31.26 7.14 -6.47
N GLY A 98 -29.96 7.16 -6.20
CA GLY A 98 -29.37 8.00 -5.14
C GLY A 98 -28.27 7.33 -4.30
N GLU A 99 -28.15 6.01 -4.33
CA GLU A 99 -27.04 5.29 -3.71
C GLU A 99 -26.03 4.88 -4.80
N THR A 100 -24.78 5.31 -4.65
CA THR A 100 -23.69 4.82 -5.52
C THR A 100 -23.37 3.41 -5.03
N PRO A 101 -23.67 2.34 -5.80
CA PRO A 101 -23.27 1.01 -5.40
C PRO A 101 -21.75 0.97 -5.36
N GLY A 102 -21.14 0.39 -4.32
CA GLY A 102 -19.72 0.03 -4.36
C GLY A 102 -19.52 -0.95 -5.50
N ILE A 103 -19.08 -0.46 -6.65
CA ILE A 103 -18.99 -1.27 -7.86
C ILE A 103 -17.77 -2.18 -7.71
N THR A 104 -18.04 -3.43 -7.34
CA THR A 104 -17.17 -4.58 -7.60
C THR A 104 -17.03 -4.72 -9.11
N VAL A 105 -15.82 -4.48 -9.60
CA VAL A 105 -15.46 -4.85 -10.95
C VAL A 105 -14.25 -5.79 -10.84
N PRO A 106 -14.31 -7.02 -11.40
CA PRO A 106 -13.14 -7.89 -11.51
C PRO A 106 -12.01 -7.14 -12.22
N SER A 107 -10.74 -7.27 -11.83
CA SER A 107 -9.59 -6.60 -12.49
C SER A 107 -9.61 -6.64 -14.02
N ARG A 108 -10.05 -7.74 -14.64
CA ARG A 108 -10.28 -7.83 -16.10
C ARG A 108 -11.32 -6.85 -16.59
N LYS A 109 -12.44 -6.75 -15.88
CA LYS A 109 -13.55 -5.86 -16.16
C LYS A 109 -13.23 -4.42 -15.69
N VAL A 110 -12.33 -4.20 -14.72
CA VAL A 110 -11.79 -2.89 -14.31
C VAL A 110 -10.92 -2.40 -15.44
N THR A 111 -10.02 -3.25 -15.93
CA THR A 111 -9.14 -2.95 -17.05
C THR A 111 -9.96 -2.75 -18.34
N GLU A 112 -11.02 -3.54 -18.58
CA GLU A 112 -11.93 -3.36 -19.72
C GLU A 112 -12.84 -2.13 -19.58
N LEU A 113 -13.44 -1.84 -18.41
CA LEU A 113 -14.24 -0.65 -18.17
C LEU A 113 -13.38 0.62 -18.15
N TYR A 114 -12.17 0.53 -17.60
CA TYR A 114 -11.13 1.56 -17.67
C TYR A 114 -10.80 1.85 -19.13
N ARG A 115 -10.46 0.84 -19.95
CA ARG A 115 -10.20 1.00 -21.39
C ARG A 115 -11.42 1.42 -22.21
N ALA A 116 -12.63 1.04 -21.79
CA ALA A 116 -13.87 1.45 -22.46
C ALA A 116 -14.22 2.92 -22.18
N GLN A 117 -13.79 3.45 -21.04
CA GLN A 117 -14.02 4.86 -20.62
C GLN A 117 -12.82 5.77 -20.91
N HIS A 118 -11.61 5.22 -21.10
CA HIS A 118 -10.37 5.97 -21.31
C HIS A 118 -9.69 5.50 -22.60
N LYS A 119 -9.53 6.39 -23.57
CA LYS A 119 -8.70 6.12 -24.75
C LYS A 119 -7.24 5.97 -24.29
N PRO A 120 -6.52 4.91 -24.73
CA PRO A 120 -5.09 4.84 -24.48
C PRO A 120 -4.41 5.98 -25.22
N GLY A 121 -3.55 6.73 -24.53
CA GLY A 121 -2.78 7.82 -25.10
C GLY A 121 -3.40 9.20 -24.85
N GLY A 122 -3.22 9.69 -23.63
CA GLY A 122 -2.89 11.09 -23.45
C GLY A 122 -1.50 11.10 -22.86
N ASP A 123 -0.48 11.53 -23.62
CA ASP A 123 0.77 11.95 -23.00
C ASP A 123 0.38 12.92 -21.88
N ALA A 124 0.77 12.62 -20.64
CA ALA A 124 0.57 13.54 -19.54
C ALA A 124 1.13 14.89 -19.99
N GLY A 125 0.31 15.94 -19.88
CA GLY A 125 0.73 17.27 -20.30
C GLY A 125 2.06 17.61 -19.61
N PRO A 126 3.01 18.27 -20.29
CA PRO A 126 4.30 18.57 -19.68
C PRO A 126 4.06 19.27 -18.35
N PHE A 127 4.67 18.74 -17.29
CA PHE A 127 4.63 19.38 -15.99
C PHE A 127 5.12 20.82 -16.19
N PRO A 128 4.29 21.86 -15.91
CA PRO A 128 4.63 23.23 -16.27
C PRO A 128 6.05 23.56 -15.82
N ALA A 129 6.90 24.09 -16.71
CA ALA A 129 8.31 24.32 -16.41
C ALA A 129 8.49 25.23 -15.18
N SER A 130 7.54 26.14 -14.93
CA SER A 130 7.45 26.99 -13.75
C SER A 130 7.18 26.26 -12.43
N LEU A 131 6.76 24.98 -12.48
CA LEU A 131 6.52 24.10 -11.33
C LEU A 131 7.69 23.11 -11.09
N GLY A 132 8.63 23.01 -12.02
CA GLY A 132 9.77 22.08 -11.93
C GLY A 132 10.80 22.45 -10.87
N GLU A 133 10.78 23.69 -10.37
CA GLU A 133 11.70 24.27 -9.38
C GLU A 133 11.32 24.00 -7.91
N ILE A 134 10.29 23.20 -7.64
CA ILE A 134 9.82 22.88 -6.28
C ILE A 134 10.79 21.94 -5.53
N SER A 135 11.78 21.36 -6.21
CA SER A 135 12.71 20.36 -5.65
C SER A 135 13.84 20.91 -4.78
N GLU A 136 14.04 22.23 -4.68
CA GLU A 136 15.10 22.77 -3.83
C GLU A 136 14.66 22.91 -2.37
N PRO A 137 15.41 22.35 -1.39
CA PRO A 137 15.14 22.60 0.02
C PRO A 137 15.34 24.09 0.32
N ILE A 138 14.33 24.71 0.91
CA ILE A 138 14.28 26.13 1.25
C ILE A 138 15.31 26.42 2.35
N ASN A 139 16.56 26.65 1.98
CA ASN A 139 17.50 27.43 2.78
C ASN A 139 17.39 28.89 2.35
N GLY A 140 16.87 29.69 3.27
CA GLY A 140 16.64 31.14 3.21
C GLY A 140 17.27 31.93 2.05
N ALA A 141 16.43 32.29 1.09
CA ALA A 141 16.47 33.58 0.42
C ALA A 141 15.15 33.78 -0.34
N SER A 142 14.47 34.89 -0.09
CA SER A 142 13.31 35.33 -0.86
C SER A 142 13.67 35.52 -2.33
N SER A 143 13.45 34.49 -3.15
CA SER A 143 13.43 34.64 -4.59
C SER A 143 12.08 35.25 -4.98
N LYS A 144 12.11 36.56 -5.27
CA LYS A 144 11.03 37.31 -5.91
C LYS A 144 10.95 36.87 -7.38
N THR A 145 10.26 35.78 -7.68
CA THR A 145 9.83 35.47 -9.05
C THR A 145 8.51 36.18 -9.32
N ASN A 146 8.47 36.96 -10.41
CA ASN A 146 7.36 37.82 -10.85
C ASN A 146 5.97 37.19 -10.64
N ALA A 147 5.29 37.66 -9.60
CA ALA A 147 3.88 37.41 -9.35
C ALA A 147 3.06 38.34 -10.25
N ALA A 148 2.69 37.86 -11.45
CA ALA A 148 1.42 38.32 -12.00
C ALA A 148 0.36 37.89 -10.97
N GLU A 149 -0.28 38.86 -10.32
CA GLU A 149 -1.32 38.60 -9.33
C GLU A 149 -2.41 37.73 -9.96
N ILE A 150 -2.84 36.70 -9.23
CA ILE A 150 -3.99 35.88 -9.66
C ILE A 150 -5.21 36.81 -9.68
N PRO A 151 -6.00 36.84 -10.78
CA PRO A 151 -7.26 37.57 -10.80
C PRO A 151 -8.10 37.23 -9.56
N SER A 152 -8.66 38.25 -8.89
CA SER A 152 -9.36 38.06 -7.61
C SER A 152 -10.51 37.06 -7.70
N GLN A 153 -11.13 36.94 -8.88
CA GLN A 153 -12.18 35.98 -9.19
C GLN A 153 -11.72 34.51 -9.11
N LEU A 154 -10.43 34.24 -9.31
CA LEU A 154 -9.83 32.89 -9.27
C LEU A 154 -9.23 32.54 -7.90
N GLN A 155 -9.17 33.49 -6.97
CA GLN A 155 -8.71 33.23 -5.60
C GLN A 155 -9.48 32.11 -4.88
N PRO A 156 -10.81 31.93 -5.07
CA PRO A 156 -11.53 30.79 -4.52
C PRO A 156 -10.96 29.43 -4.95
N LEU A 157 -10.45 29.31 -6.19
CA LEU A 157 -9.84 28.06 -6.66
C LEU A 157 -8.50 27.77 -5.99
N VAL A 158 -7.69 28.81 -5.72
CA VAL A 158 -6.45 28.66 -4.94
C VAL A 158 -6.77 28.22 -3.52
N ASN A 159 -7.77 28.83 -2.90
CA ASN A 159 -8.20 28.47 -1.55
C ASN A 159 -8.73 27.03 -1.51
N LEU A 160 -9.51 26.60 -2.50
CA LEU A 160 -9.98 25.22 -2.64
C LEU A 160 -8.82 24.23 -2.69
N LEU A 161 -7.79 24.50 -3.50
CA LEU A 161 -6.60 23.64 -3.54
C LEU A 161 -5.83 23.66 -2.21
N ARG A 162 -5.72 24.82 -1.57
CA ARG A 162 -5.08 24.95 -0.25
C ARG A 162 -5.84 24.18 0.83
N ASP A 163 -7.17 24.24 0.83
CA ASP A 163 -8.04 23.52 1.77
C ASP A 163 -7.96 22.00 1.55
N ALA A 164 -7.65 21.58 0.32
CA ALA A 164 -7.30 20.20 0.00
C ALA A 164 -5.85 19.83 0.36
N ASP A 165 -5.08 20.68 1.06
CA ASP A 165 -3.66 20.51 1.39
C ASP A 165 -2.70 20.45 0.18
N VAL A 166 -3.05 21.06 -0.96
CA VAL A 166 -2.10 21.30 -2.06
C VAL A 166 -1.12 22.42 -1.65
N GLU A 167 0.17 22.24 -1.93
CA GLU A 167 1.20 23.23 -1.58
C GLU A 167 0.93 24.57 -2.30
N GLU A 168 1.10 25.68 -1.59
CA GLU A 168 0.71 27.02 -2.03
C GLU A 168 1.25 27.39 -3.42
N ARG A 169 2.54 27.13 -3.67
CA ARG A 169 3.17 27.48 -4.96
C ARG A 169 2.60 26.62 -6.08
N LEU A 170 2.32 25.35 -5.79
CA LEU A 170 1.68 24.44 -6.74
C LEU A 170 0.24 24.88 -7.06
N ALA A 171 -0.54 25.22 -6.03
CA ALA A 171 -1.90 25.72 -6.18
C ALA A 171 -1.97 27.00 -7.01
N VAL A 172 -1.17 28.01 -6.64
CA VAL A 172 -1.05 29.29 -7.35
C VAL A 172 -0.68 29.09 -8.82
N SER A 173 0.31 28.24 -9.08
CA SER A 173 0.81 28.02 -10.43
C SER A 173 -0.20 27.27 -11.31
N LEU A 174 -0.93 26.30 -10.77
CA LEU A 174 -2.00 25.60 -11.49
C LEU A 174 -3.12 26.56 -11.90
N VAL A 175 -3.59 27.38 -10.95
CA VAL A 175 -4.64 28.38 -11.22
C VAL A 175 -4.15 29.42 -12.23
N ARG A 176 -2.89 29.85 -12.16
CA ARG A 176 -2.30 30.75 -13.17
C ARG A 176 -2.24 30.12 -14.56
N CYS A 177 -1.90 28.84 -14.66
CA CYS A 177 -1.91 28.14 -15.96
C CYS A 177 -3.32 28.12 -16.55
N VAL A 178 -4.33 27.78 -15.73
CA VAL A 178 -5.73 27.78 -16.16
C VAL A 178 -6.19 29.18 -16.59
N ALA A 179 -5.84 30.22 -15.83
CA ALA A 179 -6.15 31.60 -16.17
C ALA A 179 -5.56 32.01 -17.53
N ALA A 180 -4.32 31.61 -17.80
CA ALA A 180 -3.65 31.90 -19.06
C ALA A 180 -4.25 31.13 -20.24
N GLU A 181 -4.69 29.89 -20.02
CA GLU A 181 -5.31 29.04 -21.05
C GLU A 181 -6.72 29.51 -21.43
N LEU A 182 -7.52 29.93 -20.45
CA LEU A 182 -8.89 30.39 -20.67
C LEU A 182 -8.99 31.87 -21.09
N GLY A 183 -8.01 32.71 -20.73
CA GLY A 183 -8.06 34.14 -20.98
C GLY A 183 -9.32 34.77 -20.36
N PRO A 184 -10.11 35.57 -21.11
CA PRO A 184 -11.34 36.18 -20.59
C PRO A 184 -12.39 35.18 -20.08
N GLN A 185 -12.39 33.93 -20.55
CA GLN A 185 -13.34 32.92 -20.12
C GLN A 185 -13.10 32.45 -18.67
N ALA A 186 -11.95 32.77 -18.09
CA ALA A 186 -11.65 32.48 -16.69
C ALA A 186 -12.54 33.25 -15.70
N GLU A 187 -13.30 34.26 -16.16
CA GLU A 187 -14.28 34.97 -15.33
C GLU A 187 -15.49 34.10 -14.96
N ASP A 188 -15.78 33.04 -15.73
CA ASP A 188 -16.81 32.06 -15.39
C ASP A 188 -16.25 31.04 -14.37
N PRO A 189 -16.78 31.01 -13.13
CA PRO A 189 -16.27 30.10 -12.09
C PRO A 189 -16.41 28.62 -12.46
N GLY A 190 -17.48 28.25 -13.17
CA GLY A 190 -17.74 26.88 -13.58
C GLY A 190 -16.72 26.42 -14.62
N LEU A 191 -16.49 27.24 -15.65
CA LEU A 191 -15.47 26.95 -16.66
C LEU A 191 -14.06 26.91 -16.07
N ALA A 192 -13.72 27.84 -15.17
CA ALA A 192 -12.42 27.87 -14.51
C ALA A 192 -12.19 26.63 -13.62
N ALA A 193 -13.20 26.19 -12.87
CA ALA A 193 -13.11 25.00 -12.04
C ALA A 193 -13.02 23.71 -12.86
N GLU A 194 -13.78 23.60 -13.95
CA GLU A 194 -13.70 22.47 -14.87
C GLU A 194 -12.34 22.41 -15.57
N ALA A 195 -11.83 23.55 -16.04
CA ALA A 195 -10.50 23.64 -16.63
C ALA A 195 -9.41 23.26 -15.61
N LEU A 196 -9.52 23.68 -14.35
CA LEU A 196 -8.61 23.27 -13.29
C LEU A 196 -8.65 21.77 -13.01
N ARG A 197 -9.86 21.18 -12.96
CA ARG A 197 -10.04 19.73 -12.81
C ARG A 197 -9.34 18.97 -13.95
N ASN A 198 -9.62 19.36 -15.20
CA ASN A 198 -8.99 18.77 -16.38
C ASN A 198 -7.47 18.95 -16.37
N LYS A 199 -6.99 20.11 -15.90
CA LYS A 199 -5.56 20.40 -15.78
C LYS A 199 -4.88 19.46 -14.80
N ILE A 200 -5.41 19.31 -13.59
CA ILE A 200 -4.88 18.38 -12.58
C ILE A 200 -4.88 16.95 -13.14
N ALA A 201 -6.00 16.53 -13.73
CA ALA A 201 -6.11 15.19 -14.31
C ALA A 201 -5.07 14.93 -15.41
N SER A 202 -4.78 15.93 -16.24
CA SER A 202 -3.79 15.80 -17.32
C SER A 202 -2.33 15.82 -16.87
N ILE A 203 -2.03 16.45 -15.72
CA ILE A 203 -0.67 16.64 -15.22
C ILE A 203 -0.17 15.39 -14.50
N VAL A 204 -1.07 14.70 -13.78
CA VAL A 204 -0.69 13.53 -12.99
C VAL A 204 -0.52 12.33 -13.91
N ARG A 205 0.73 11.89 -14.08
CA ARG A 205 1.02 10.66 -14.81
C ARG A 205 0.57 9.47 -13.97
N VAL A 206 -0.21 8.60 -14.59
CA VAL A 206 -0.64 7.32 -14.04
C VAL A 206 -0.14 6.19 -14.94
N GLU A 207 0.05 5.01 -14.37
CA GLU A 207 0.43 3.81 -15.10
C GLU A 207 -0.68 2.76 -15.01
N GLU A 208 -0.99 2.13 -16.14
CA GLU A 208 -1.99 1.06 -16.19
C GLU A 208 -1.53 -0.17 -15.39
N PRO A 209 -2.47 -1.02 -14.92
CA PRO A 209 -2.13 -2.31 -14.35
C PRO A 209 -1.27 -3.15 -15.30
N TRP A 210 -0.34 -3.93 -14.74
CA TRP A 210 0.58 -4.76 -15.50
C TRP A 210 -0.12 -5.65 -16.51
N GLN A 211 0.31 -5.52 -17.77
CA GLN A 211 -0.04 -6.46 -18.82
C GLN A 211 0.96 -7.62 -18.78
N LEU A 212 0.78 -8.52 -17.81
CA LEU A 212 1.72 -9.61 -17.54
C LEU A 212 1.90 -10.49 -18.80
N THR A 213 3.15 -10.55 -19.28
CA THR A 213 3.60 -11.33 -20.44
C THR A 213 4.26 -12.63 -19.97
N ASP A 214 5.06 -13.27 -20.84
CA ASP A 214 5.80 -14.48 -20.49
C ASP A 214 6.97 -14.20 -19.52
N GLU A 215 7.45 -12.95 -19.45
CA GLU A 215 8.45 -12.54 -18.47
C GLU A 215 7.76 -12.07 -17.17
N PRO A 216 8.20 -12.56 -16.00
CA PRO A 216 7.58 -12.20 -14.73
C PRO A 216 7.85 -10.75 -14.38
N GLU A 217 6.81 -10.04 -13.94
CA GLU A 217 6.97 -8.75 -13.28
C GLU A 217 7.35 -8.98 -11.81
N ILE A 218 8.41 -8.33 -11.33
CA ILE A 218 8.94 -8.53 -9.98
C ILE A 218 8.97 -7.18 -9.27
N VAL A 219 8.00 -6.96 -8.40
CA VAL A 219 7.65 -5.63 -7.90
C VAL A 219 7.87 -5.56 -6.39
N ALA A 220 8.78 -4.69 -5.96
CA ALA A 220 9.01 -4.42 -4.54
C ALA A 220 8.20 -3.22 -4.05
N LEU A 221 7.50 -3.37 -2.92
CA LEU A 221 6.88 -2.23 -2.22
C LEU A 221 7.80 -1.77 -1.10
N VAL A 222 8.13 -0.47 -1.11
CA VAL A 222 8.96 0.20 -0.10
C VAL A 222 8.24 1.42 0.46
N GLY A 223 8.62 1.86 1.65
CA GLY A 223 8.02 3.05 2.28
C GLY A 223 8.06 3.02 3.80
N PRO A 224 7.54 4.08 4.43
CA PRO A 224 7.50 4.22 5.88
C PRO A 224 6.85 3.04 6.63
N THR A 225 7.13 2.95 7.94
CA THR A 225 6.44 2.02 8.83
C THR A 225 4.94 2.32 8.88
N GLY A 226 4.11 1.28 8.88
CA GLY A 226 2.65 1.42 9.00
C GLY A 226 1.94 2.05 7.79
N VAL A 227 2.64 2.32 6.69
CA VAL A 227 2.06 2.95 5.49
C VAL A 227 1.15 2.02 4.68
N GLY A 228 1.07 0.73 5.02
CA GLY A 228 0.15 -0.22 4.38
C GLY A 228 0.76 -1.18 3.34
N LYS A 229 2.09 -1.25 3.18
CA LYS A 229 2.78 -2.12 2.20
C LYS A 229 2.27 -3.56 2.13
N THR A 230 2.33 -4.31 3.23
CA THR A 230 1.91 -5.71 3.30
C THR A 230 0.43 -5.88 2.92
N THR A 231 -0.45 -5.00 3.39
CA THR A 231 -1.87 -5.03 3.04
C THR A 231 -2.09 -4.69 1.56
N THR A 232 -1.36 -3.71 1.01
CA THR A 232 -1.41 -3.38 -0.42
C THR A 232 -0.94 -4.56 -1.28
N ILE A 233 0.13 -5.26 -0.88
CA ILE A 233 0.58 -6.48 -1.57
C ILE A 233 -0.53 -7.53 -1.55
N ALA A 234 -1.17 -7.78 -0.41
CA ALA A 234 -2.27 -8.75 -0.33
C ALA A 234 -3.43 -8.37 -1.26
N LYS A 235 -3.79 -7.08 -1.34
CA LYS A 235 -4.83 -6.58 -2.27
C LYS A 235 -4.45 -6.80 -3.73
N ILE A 236 -3.23 -6.44 -4.12
CA ILE A 236 -2.74 -6.64 -5.50
C ILE A 236 -2.70 -8.13 -5.81
N ALA A 237 -2.11 -8.95 -4.92
CA ALA A 237 -1.99 -10.39 -5.10
C ALA A 237 -3.34 -11.06 -5.30
N ALA A 238 -4.31 -10.77 -4.44
CA ALA A 238 -5.65 -11.33 -4.53
C ALA A 238 -6.38 -10.87 -5.81
N ASN A 239 -6.22 -9.61 -6.23
CA ASN A 239 -6.79 -9.13 -7.50
C ASN A 239 -6.20 -9.88 -8.71
N TYR A 240 -4.89 -10.08 -8.77
CA TYR A 240 -4.26 -10.78 -9.91
C TYR A 240 -4.51 -12.29 -9.87
N ALA A 241 -4.41 -12.93 -8.71
CA ALA A 241 -4.60 -14.37 -8.56
C ALA A 241 -6.06 -14.78 -8.79
N LEU A 242 -7.02 -14.09 -8.15
CA LEU A 242 -8.43 -14.52 -8.14
C LEU A 242 -9.24 -13.94 -9.30
N LEU A 243 -8.93 -12.73 -9.76
CA LEU A 243 -9.76 -12.00 -10.73
C LEU A 243 -9.14 -11.93 -12.13
N SER A 244 -7.81 -11.99 -12.24
CA SER A 244 -7.09 -11.99 -13.52
C SER A 244 -6.65 -13.38 -13.98
N ASP A 245 -6.80 -14.42 -13.16
CA ASP A 245 -6.30 -15.78 -13.40
C ASP A 245 -4.80 -15.81 -13.73
N LYS A 246 -4.02 -15.06 -12.94
CA LYS A 246 -2.57 -14.94 -13.08
C LYS A 246 -1.86 -15.71 -11.96
N LYS A 247 -0.71 -16.29 -12.29
CA LYS A 247 0.12 -16.97 -11.30
C LYS A 247 0.89 -15.93 -10.51
N VAL A 248 0.54 -15.74 -9.24
CA VAL A 248 1.18 -14.77 -8.38
C VAL A 248 2.09 -15.49 -7.39
N GLY A 249 3.25 -14.92 -7.08
CA GLY A 249 4.11 -15.35 -5.99
C GLY A 249 4.41 -14.19 -5.04
N LEU A 250 4.64 -14.49 -3.77
CA LEU A 250 5.02 -13.51 -2.77
C LEU A 250 6.45 -13.75 -2.27
N ILE A 251 7.17 -12.68 -2.01
CA ILE A 251 8.43 -12.72 -1.27
C ILE A 251 8.28 -11.78 -0.08
N THR A 252 8.57 -12.25 1.13
CA THR A 252 8.67 -11.37 2.29
C THR A 252 10.13 -11.21 2.72
N MET A 253 10.52 -9.94 2.86
CA MET A 253 11.79 -9.52 3.44
C MET A 253 11.60 -8.84 4.80
N ASP A 254 10.36 -8.74 5.31
CA ASP A 254 10.07 -8.23 6.65
C ASP A 254 10.25 -9.33 7.70
N THR A 255 11.51 -9.71 7.91
CA THR A 255 11.89 -10.65 8.98
C THR A 255 12.07 -9.97 10.35
N TYR A 256 11.96 -8.63 10.39
CA TYR A 256 12.15 -7.86 11.61
C TYR A 256 10.91 -7.90 12.51
N ARG A 257 9.71 -7.97 11.91
CA ARG A 257 8.46 -8.13 12.63
C ARG A 257 8.11 -9.62 12.71
N VAL A 258 8.20 -10.20 13.91
CA VAL A 258 7.92 -11.62 14.18
C VAL A 258 6.61 -12.11 13.53
N ALA A 259 5.56 -11.29 13.55
CA ALA A 259 4.25 -11.64 12.99
C ALA A 259 4.01 -11.16 11.54
N ALA A 260 4.94 -10.45 10.89
CA ALA A 260 4.73 -9.97 9.52
C ALA A 260 4.78 -11.11 8.50
N VAL A 261 5.72 -12.05 8.68
CA VAL A 261 5.78 -13.27 7.87
C VAL A 261 4.48 -14.08 8.02
N GLU A 262 4.03 -14.30 9.27
CA GLU A 262 2.77 -15.03 9.54
C GLU A 262 1.55 -14.33 8.94
N GLN A 263 1.51 -12.99 8.98
CA GLN A 263 0.42 -12.22 8.40
C GLN A 263 0.37 -12.38 6.88
N LEU A 264 1.50 -12.25 6.18
CA LEU A 264 1.52 -12.39 4.73
C LEU A 264 1.32 -13.85 4.29
N GLN A 265 1.84 -14.81 5.06
CA GLN A 265 1.57 -16.25 4.88
C GLN A 265 0.08 -16.55 4.96
N THR A 266 -0.63 -15.95 5.93
CA THR A 266 -2.09 -16.13 6.07
C THR A 266 -2.82 -15.71 4.80
N TYR A 267 -2.44 -14.56 4.20
CA TYR A 267 -3.02 -14.15 2.92
C TYR A 267 -2.66 -15.11 1.79
N ALA A 268 -1.40 -15.55 1.72
CA ALA A 268 -0.92 -16.48 0.70
C ALA A 268 -1.69 -17.81 0.72
N ASP A 269 -1.89 -18.38 1.92
CA ASP A 269 -2.64 -19.61 2.14
C ASP A 269 -4.13 -19.45 1.78
N MET A 270 -4.72 -18.29 2.08
CA MET A 270 -6.12 -18.01 1.77
C MET A 270 -6.40 -17.97 0.26
N ILE A 271 -5.44 -17.49 -0.54
CA ILE A 271 -5.60 -17.35 -2.00
C ILE A 271 -4.79 -18.38 -2.80
N ASP A 272 -4.21 -19.38 -2.11
CA ASP A 272 -3.47 -20.51 -2.67
C ASP A 272 -2.31 -20.10 -3.59
N ILE A 273 -1.45 -19.19 -3.11
CA ILE A 273 -0.25 -18.74 -3.83
C ILE A 273 1.05 -19.03 -3.07
N PRO A 274 2.17 -19.30 -3.77
CA PRO A 274 3.46 -19.52 -3.12
C PRO A 274 4.00 -18.25 -2.45
N ILE A 275 4.67 -18.43 -1.31
CA ILE A 275 5.38 -17.38 -0.59
C ILE A 275 6.78 -17.87 -0.18
N VAL A 276 7.77 -16.99 -0.32
CA VAL A 276 9.17 -17.26 0.03
C VAL A 276 9.69 -16.18 0.97
N VAL A 277 10.55 -16.56 1.92
CA VAL A 277 11.23 -15.61 2.80
C VAL A 277 12.64 -15.34 2.26
N ALA A 278 13.00 -14.07 2.11
CA ALA A 278 14.32 -13.65 1.63
C ALA A 278 14.94 -12.62 2.60
N VAL A 279 16.21 -12.80 2.98
CA VAL A 279 16.92 -11.89 3.89
C VAL A 279 18.09 -11.15 3.23
N ALA A 280 18.64 -11.69 2.15
CA ALA A 280 19.72 -11.10 1.37
C ALA A 280 19.40 -11.04 -0.14
N ALA A 281 20.21 -10.29 -0.89
CA ALA A 281 20.09 -10.19 -2.35
C ALA A 281 20.11 -11.55 -3.04
N LYS A 282 20.98 -12.45 -2.57
CA LYS A 282 21.09 -13.80 -3.08
C LYS A 282 19.80 -14.60 -2.86
N ASP A 283 19.17 -14.48 -1.69
CA ASP A 283 17.92 -15.19 -1.42
C ASP A 283 16.78 -14.67 -2.29
N LEU A 284 16.74 -13.34 -2.52
CA LEU A 284 15.77 -12.73 -3.43
C LEU A 284 15.95 -13.26 -4.86
N GLN A 285 17.19 -13.38 -5.32
CA GLN A 285 17.51 -13.94 -6.63
C GLN A 285 17.12 -15.43 -6.72
N GLU A 286 17.52 -16.25 -5.76
CA GLU A 286 17.18 -17.68 -5.73
C GLU A 286 15.66 -17.91 -5.62
N ALA A 287 14.94 -17.08 -4.85
CA ALA A 287 13.49 -17.16 -4.74
C ALA A 287 12.80 -16.94 -6.10
N VAL A 288 13.22 -15.91 -6.84
CA VAL A 288 12.68 -15.63 -8.18
C VAL A 288 13.07 -16.72 -9.17
N GLU A 289 14.36 -17.05 -9.28
CA GLU A 289 14.89 -17.90 -10.35
C GLU A 289 14.56 -19.39 -10.16
N GLN A 290 14.37 -19.86 -8.93
CA GLN A 290 14.24 -21.30 -8.66
C GLN A 290 12.88 -21.69 -8.12
N GLN A 291 12.23 -20.82 -7.33
CA GLN A 291 10.99 -21.14 -6.62
C GLN A 291 9.78 -20.51 -7.30
N LEU A 292 9.91 -19.28 -7.79
CA LEU A 292 8.81 -18.49 -8.36
C LEU A 292 8.92 -18.27 -9.88
N GLN A 293 9.82 -18.99 -10.56
CA GLN A 293 10.04 -18.90 -12.02
C GLN A 293 8.80 -19.18 -12.90
N HIS A 294 7.75 -19.74 -12.31
CA HIS A 294 6.49 -20.09 -12.99
C HIS A 294 5.38 -19.07 -12.76
N CYS A 295 5.63 -18.04 -11.93
CA CYS A 295 4.70 -16.96 -11.65
C CYS A 295 4.77 -15.90 -12.75
N ASP A 296 3.64 -15.28 -13.07
CA ASP A 296 3.55 -14.13 -13.97
C ASP A 296 3.88 -12.82 -13.21
N LEU A 297 3.60 -12.79 -11.90
CA LEU A 297 3.83 -11.63 -11.03
C LEU A 297 4.42 -12.09 -9.69
N VAL A 298 5.51 -11.47 -9.27
CA VAL A 298 6.12 -11.66 -7.96
C VAL A 298 6.09 -10.34 -7.19
N LEU A 299 5.45 -10.34 -6.02
CA LEU A 299 5.35 -9.17 -5.15
C LEU A 299 6.29 -9.31 -3.94
N VAL A 300 7.16 -8.33 -3.74
CA VAL A 300 8.16 -8.33 -2.68
C VAL A 300 7.76 -7.35 -1.58
N ASP A 301 7.39 -7.90 -0.41
CA ASP A 301 7.10 -7.14 0.81
C ASP A 301 8.39 -6.82 1.55
N THR A 302 8.58 -5.55 1.89
CA THR A 302 9.74 -5.09 2.65
C THR A 302 9.33 -4.55 4.01
N ALA A 303 10.25 -4.65 4.98
CA ALA A 303 10.08 -4.00 6.27
C ALA A 303 9.88 -2.49 6.08
N GLY A 304 8.95 -1.91 6.85
CA GLY A 304 8.83 -0.46 6.91
C GLY A 304 10.07 0.19 7.50
N ARG A 305 10.58 1.22 6.83
CA ARG A 305 11.79 1.96 7.27
C ARG A 305 11.45 3.41 7.53
N SER A 306 12.00 4.00 8.59
CA SER A 306 11.89 5.45 8.75
C SER A 306 12.80 6.15 7.74
N GLN A 307 12.30 7.23 7.14
CA GLN A 307 13.10 8.14 6.30
C GLN A 307 14.32 8.72 7.04
N LYS A 308 14.29 8.74 8.38
CA LYS A 308 15.40 9.18 9.22
C LYS A 308 16.49 8.12 9.39
N ASN A 309 16.17 6.85 9.14
CA ASN A 309 17.12 5.74 9.26
C ASN A 309 17.83 5.49 7.93
N THR A 310 18.77 6.37 7.59
CA THR A 310 19.44 6.34 6.29
C THR A 310 20.33 5.12 6.08
N GLU A 311 20.83 4.48 7.14
CA GLU A 311 21.68 3.30 6.99
C GLU A 311 20.87 2.07 6.58
N GLU A 312 19.70 1.85 7.20
CA GLU A 312 18.81 0.76 6.78
C GLU A 312 18.29 0.96 5.35
N LEU A 313 18.05 2.20 4.92
CA LEU A 313 17.68 2.49 3.52
C LEU A 313 18.83 2.16 2.55
N ARG A 314 20.08 2.43 2.93
CA ARG A 314 21.25 2.06 2.12
C ARG A 314 21.49 0.56 2.10
N GLU A 315 21.26 -0.13 3.21
CA GLU A 315 21.33 -1.59 3.27
C GLU A 315 20.30 -2.21 2.33
N LEU A 316 19.05 -1.75 2.37
CA LEU A 316 18.02 -2.21 1.44
C LEU A 316 18.36 -1.89 -0.03
N SER A 317 18.94 -0.71 -0.29
CA SER A 317 19.43 -0.34 -1.62
C SER A 317 20.49 -1.32 -2.14
N ARG A 318 21.44 -1.76 -1.28
CA ARG A 318 22.43 -2.78 -1.65
C ARG A 318 21.82 -4.14 -1.95
N ILE A 319 20.69 -4.47 -1.31
CA ILE A 319 19.97 -5.72 -1.60
C ILE A 319 19.27 -5.65 -2.96
N PHE A 320 18.78 -4.47 -3.33
CA PHE A 320 18.08 -4.24 -4.60
C PHE A 320 19.04 -4.09 -5.79
N ASP A 321 20.25 -3.62 -5.55
CA ASP A 321 21.26 -3.45 -6.58
C ASP A 321 21.64 -4.81 -7.22
N GLY A 322 21.48 -4.93 -8.53
CA GLY A 322 21.68 -6.17 -9.27
C GLY A 322 20.66 -7.28 -9.00
N SER A 323 19.58 -6.99 -8.26
CA SER A 323 18.47 -7.92 -8.02
C SER A 323 17.55 -8.04 -9.26
N PRO A 324 16.71 -9.08 -9.35
CA PRO A 324 15.80 -9.25 -10.49
C PRO A 324 14.56 -8.34 -10.44
N LEU A 325 14.52 -7.32 -9.57
CA LEU A 325 13.37 -6.41 -9.47
C LEU A 325 13.16 -5.64 -10.79
N THR A 326 11.95 -5.73 -11.35
CA THR A 326 11.55 -4.95 -12.52
C THR A 326 11.05 -3.57 -12.11
N GLN A 327 10.38 -3.48 -10.95
CA GLN A 327 9.81 -2.23 -10.46
C GLN A 327 9.95 -2.09 -8.93
N VAL A 328 10.12 -0.85 -8.49
CA VAL A 328 10.09 -0.45 -7.07
C VAL A 328 8.99 0.58 -6.88
N HIS A 329 8.00 0.28 -6.05
CA HIS A 329 6.84 1.13 -5.78
C HIS A 329 6.99 1.76 -4.39
N LEU A 330 7.08 3.09 -4.33
CA LEU A 330 7.10 3.84 -3.08
C LEU A 330 5.66 4.05 -2.58
N VAL A 331 5.34 3.40 -1.46
CA VAL A 331 4.04 3.49 -0.81
C VAL A 331 4.02 4.66 0.17
N LEU A 332 3.03 5.54 0.01
CA LEU A 332 2.86 6.78 0.76
C LEU A 332 1.45 6.83 1.36
N SER A 333 1.30 7.40 2.55
CA SER A 333 -0.03 7.64 3.13
C SER A 333 -0.58 8.97 2.63
N ALA A 334 -1.86 8.99 2.23
CA ALA A 334 -2.57 10.20 1.86
C ALA A 334 -2.65 11.23 3.00
N ALA A 335 -2.58 10.79 4.26
CA ALA A 335 -2.58 11.66 5.44
C ALA A 335 -1.19 12.27 5.77
N THR A 336 -0.16 12.04 4.94
CA THR A 336 1.20 12.51 5.21
C THR A 336 1.32 14.02 4.93
N ARG A 337 1.78 14.79 5.93
CA ARG A 337 2.03 16.23 5.80
C ARG A 337 3.11 16.51 4.75
N TYR A 338 3.00 17.64 4.04
CA TYR A 338 3.91 18.02 2.97
C TYR A 338 5.41 17.93 3.33
N ARG A 339 5.82 18.43 4.51
CA ARG A 339 7.23 18.40 4.93
C ARG A 339 7.77 16.98 5.12
N ASP A 340 6.95 16.11 5.72
CA ASP A 340 7.30 14.71 5.94
C ASP A 340 7.29 13.95 4.61
N LEU A 341 6.30 14.22 3.74
CA LEU A 341 6.21 13.67 2.40
C LEU A 341 7.46 14.00 1.57
N ALA A 342 7.90 15.25 1.57
CA ALA A 342 9.11 15.69 0.90
C ALA A 342 10.37 15.01 1.45
N ASP A 343 10.50 14.86 2.78
CA ASP A 343 11.63 14.14 3.36
C ASP A 343 11.60 12.65 3.02
N ILE A 344 10.42 12.00 3.05
CA ILE A 344 10.26 10.60 2.64
C ILE A 344 10.69 10.41 1.19
N ILE A 345 10.13 11.17 0.24
CA ILE A 345 10.45 11.04 -1.18
C ILE A 345 11.95 11.24 -1.42
N ARG A 346 12.54 12.28 -0.81
CA ARG A 346 13.97 12.57 -0.94
C ARG A 346 14.85 11.44 -0.38
N ARG A 347 14.53 10.91 0.80
CA ARG A 347 15.36 9.89 1.47
C ARG A 347 15.21 8.51 0.84
N PHE A 348 14.01 8.14 0.42
CA PHE A 348 13.72 6.89 -0.27
C PHE A 348 14.23 6.86 -1.72
N SER A 349 14.64 8.00 -2.28
CA SER A 349 15.23 8.07 -3.63
C SER A 349 16.45 7.15 -3.84
N VAL A 350 17.17 6.79 -2.77
CA VAL A 350 18.29 5.82 -2.82
C VAL A 350 17.84 4.42 -3.27
N LEU A 351 16.56 4.09 -3.11
CA LEU A 351 15.96 2.83 -3.57
C LEU A 351 15.47 2.90 -5.02
N SER A 352 15.70 4.03 -5.70
CA SER A 352 15.30 4.28 -7.09
C SER A 352 13.83 3.91 -7.39
N PRO A 353 12.85 4.43 -6.62
CA PRO A 353 11.45 4.12 -6.86
C PRO A 353 11.03 4.54 -8.27
N THR A 354 10.34 3.61 -8.93
CA THR A 354 9.79 3.73 -10.27
C THR A 354 8.37 4.29 -10.27
N HIS A 355 7.60 3.98 -9.22
CA HIS A 355 6.17 4.30 -9.10
C HIS A 355 5.81 4.79 -7.70
N LEU A 356 4.67 5.45 -7.59
CA LEU A 356 4.02 5.80 -6.33
C LEU A 356 2.73 4.99 -6.13
N ILE A 357 2.48 4.57 -4.90
CA ILE A 357 1.17 4.08 -4.45
C ILE A 357 0.72 4.94 -3.28
N TYR A 358 -0.54 5.40 -3.29
CA TYR A 358 -1.13 6.08 -2.14
C TYR A 358 -2.06 5.16 -1.36
N THR A 359 -2.00 5.23 -0.04
CA THR A 359 -2.85 4.45 0.85
C THR A 359 -3.58 5.33 1.84
N LYS A 360 -4.53 4.73 2.57
CA LYS A 360 -5.22 5.37 3.69
C LYS A 360 -6.01 6.60 3.25
N LEU A 361 -6.63 6.55 2.07
CA LEU A 361 -7.51 7.61 1.60
C LEU A 361 -8.75 7.76 2.50
N ASP A 362 -9.12 6.70 3.23
CA ASP A 362 -10.16 6.66 4.27
C ASP A 362 -9.75 7.34 5.58
N GLU A 363 -8.46 7.61 5.79
CA GLU A 363 -7.95 8.24 7.02
C GLU A 363 -7.74 9.76 6.88
N THR A 364 -8.08 10.36 5.71
CA THR A 364 -7.94 11.81 5.45
C THR A 364 -9.13 12.36 4.69
N SER A 365 -9.46 13.63 4.93
CA SER A 365 -10.44 14.41 4.15
C SER A 365 -9.78 15.36 3.15
N ALA A 366 -8.44 15.47 3.16
CA ALA A 366 -7.65 16.32 2.28
C ALA A 366 -6.69 15.47 1.45
N TYR A 367 -6.76 15.61 0.12
CA TYR A 367 -6.11 14.70 -0.84
C TYR A 367 -4.98 15.36 -1.67
N GLY A 368 -4.61 16.60 -1.35
CA GLY A 368 -3.56 17.35 -2.04
C GLY A 368 -2.18 16.71 -1.90
N SER A 369 -1.98 15.85 -0.90
CA SER A 369 -0.76 15.05 -0.75
C SER A 369 -0.46 14.18 -1.98
N LEU A 370 -1.49 13.71 -2.72
CA LEU A 370 -1.33 12.92 -3.96
C LEU A 370 -0.63 13.76 -5.03
N LEU A 371 -1.09 15.00 -5.23
CA LEU A 371 -0.53 15.92 -6.22
C LEU A 371 0.82 16.48 -5.78
N ASN A 372 0.97 16.80 -4.51
CA ASN A 372 2.24 17.25 -3.94
C ASN A 372 3.33 16.19 -4.10
N GLY A 373 3.05 14.93 -3.77
CA GLY A 373 4.05 13.88 -3.87
C GLY A 373 4.38 13.52 -5.32
N TYR A 374 3.40 13.58 -6.23
CA TYR A 374 3.68 13.51 -7.66
C TYR A 374 4.64 14.63 -8.11
N ALA A 375 4.37 15.89 -7.73
CA ALA A 375 5.23 17.03 -8.06
C ALA A 375 6.67 16.88 -7.54
N LEU A 376 6.81 16.31 -6.33
CA LEU A 376 8.10 16.06 -5.68
C LEU A 376 8.87 14.89 -6.30
N ALA A 377 8.21 13.75 -6.51
CA ALA A 377 8.86 12.51 -6.96
C ALA A 377 9.01 12.44 -8.48
N LYS A 378 8.08 13.04 -9.23
CA LYS A 378 7.96 12.95 -10.70
C LYS A 378 7.92 11.50 -11.19
N LYS A 379 7.21 10.65 -10.44
CA LYS A 379 7.00 9.22 -10.74
C LYS A 379 5.52 8.96 -10.98
N PRO A 380 5.15 8.07 -11.92
CA PRO A 380 3.76 7.72 -12.16
C PRO A 380 3.11 7.09 -10.93
N LEU A 381 1.81 7.34 -10.74
CA LEU A 381 0.99 6.64 -9.74
C LEU A 381 0.43 5.35 -10.36
N SER A 382 0.50 4.24 -9.63
CA SER A 382 -0.05 2.94 -10.07
C SER A 382 -1.39 2.64 -9.41
N PHE A 383 -1.45 2.66 -8.07
CA PHE A 383 -2.64 2.32 -7.29
C PHE A 383 -2.91 3.32 -6.18
N ILE A 384 -4.18 3.40 -5.77
CA ILE A 384 -4.61 4.06 -4.53
C ILE A 384 -5.49 3.12 -3.69
N THR A 385 -5.50 3.28 -2.37
CA THR A 385 -6.29 2.43 -1.45
C THR A 385 -7.00 3.26 -0.39
N ASP A 386 -8.24 2.88 -0.07
CA ASP A 386 -9.21 3.65 0.71
C ASP A 386 -9.94 2.80 1.76
N GLY A 387 -9.26 1.80 2.32
CA GLY A 387 -9.83 0.96 3.37
C GLY A 387 -8.95 -0.23 3.71
N GLN A 388 -9.44 -1.11 4.59
CA GLN A 388 -8.66 -2.22 5.15
C GLN A 388 -8.95 -3.57 4.51
N GLU A 389 -10.13 -3.74 3.92
CA GLU A 389 -10.58 -5.04 3.39
C GLU A 389 -9.78 -5.47 2.15
N VAL A 390 -9.50 -6.77 2.09
CA VAL A 390 -8.80 -7.46 1.00
C VAL A 390 -9.80 -8.43 0.37
N PRO A 391 -10.03 -8.42 -0.95
CA PRO A 391 -9.28 -7.69 -1.99
C PRO A 391 -9.82 -6.30 -2.36
N GLU A 392 -10.86 -5.80 -1.69
CA GLU A 392 -11.79 -4.80 -2.26
C GLU A 392 -11.27 -3.36 -2.26
N HIS A 393 -10.59 -2.90 -1.19
CA HIS A 393 -10.23 -1.49 -1.02
C HIS A 393 -8.95 -1.09 -1.75
N ILE A 394 -8.90 -1.31 -3.07
CA ILE A 394 -7.82 -0.87 -3.96
C ILE A 394 -8.40 -0.49 -5.32
N GLU A 395 -7.94 0.64 -5.86
CA GLU A 395 -8.28 1.07 -7.21
C GLU A 395 -7.03 1.48 -7.99
N VAL A 396 -7.13 1.38 -9.32
CA VAL A 396 -6.10 1.88 -10.24
C VAL A 396 -6.11 3.40 -10.17
N ALA A 397 -4.95 4.01 -10.05
CA ALA A 397 -4.84 5.46 -10.05
C ALA A 397 -5.22 6.02 -11.43
N THR A 398 -6.10 7.02 -11.48
CA THR A 398 -6.43 7.74 -12.71
C THR A 398 -6.33 9.25 -12.49
N GLY A 399 -5.92 10.00 -13.52
CA GLY A 399 -5.84 11.45 -13.44
C GLY A 399 -7.18 12.07 -13.02
N THR A 400 -8.28 11.62 -13.63
CA THR A 400 -9.64 12.03 -13.29
C THR A 400 -9.97 11.75 -11.83
N ARG A 401 -9.70 10.53 -11.35
CA ARG A 401 -9.98 10.14 -9.97
C ARG A 401 -9.20 11.00 -8.97
N ILE A 402 -7.92 11.23 -9.23
CA ILE A 402 -7.06 12.07 -8.38
C ILE A 402 -7.55 13.52 -8.38
N SER A 403 -7.90 14.05 -9.55
CA SER A 403 -8.47 15.39 -9.64
C SER A 403 -9.81 15.50 -8.92
N ASP A 404 -10.66 14.48 -8.99
CA ASP A 404 -11.96 14.47 -8.33
C ASP A 404 -11.83 14.41 -6.81
N LEU A 405 -10.85 13.66 -6.30
CA LEU A 405 -10.52 13.64 -4.88
C LEU A 405 -10.06 15.02 -4.39
N ILE A 406 -9.15 15.68 -5.12
CA ILE A 406 -8.59 16.98 -4.73
C ILE A 406 -9.63 18.09 -4.85
N MET A 407 -10.38 18.12 -5.96
CA MET A 407 -11.36 19.18 -6.21
C MET A 407 -12.66 18.97 -5.43
N GLY A 408 -12.95 17.73 -5.03
CA GLY A 408 -14.23 17.34 -4.47
C GLY A 408 -15.39 17.47 -5.46
N ARG A 409 -16.61 17.28 -4.93
CA ARG A 409 -17.86 17.65 -5.62
C ARG A 409 -18.03 19.17 -5.53
N VAL A 410 -17.36 19.88 -6.42
CA VAL A 410 -17.49 21.33 -6.54
C VAL A 410 -18.94 21.67 -6.89
N SER A 411 -19.71 22.13 -5.91
CA SER A 411 -20.92 22.91 -6.15
C SER A 411 -20.49 24.36 -5.97
N LEU A 412 -20.16 25.03 -7.08
CA LEU A 412 -19.87 26.47 -7.09
C LEU A 412 -21.16 27.28 -7.13
#